data_AF-A0AAP5JTD6-F1
#
_entry.id   AF-A0AAP5JTD6-F1
#
_cell.length_a   1.000
_cell.length_b   1.000
_cell.length_c   1.000
_cell.angle_alpha   90.00
_cell.angle_beta   90.00
_cell.angle_gamma   90.00
#
_symmetry.space_group_name_H-M   'P 1'
#
loop_
_entity.id
_entity.type
_entity.pdbx_description
1 polymer ?
#
loop_
_entity_poly.entity_id
_entity_poly.type
_entity_poly.pdbx_seq_one_letter_code
_entity_poly.pdbx_strand_id
1 'polypeptide(L)'
;MKICCKPVLIVAVSVLTAAAILIGLLLLWGLKPSVPHGLIVSGMKVGGMSVSAFAQKWDGQLQILQNQTISLQSARPDVHSAELTLNKLGLTIDDTSVKTMIAQLSQESIFQRTKAKLHYRYADLPVYISLKKETMEQSVRIV
;
A
#
# COMPACT_ATOMS: atom_id res chain seq x y z
N MET A 1 -21.36 -46.20 -35.15
CA MET A 1 -20.62 -44.98 -34.77
C MET A 1 -21.27 -44.30 -33.56
N LYS A 2 -21.04 -44.75 -32.32
CA LYS A 2 -21.59 -44.08 -31.12
C LYS A 2 -20.68 -44.30 -29.89
N ILE A 3 -19.44 -43.80 -29.93
CA ILE A 3 -18.55 -43.80 -28.75
C ILE A 3 -17.84 -42.45 -28.54
N CYS A 4 -17.75 -41.56 -29.54
CA CYS A 4 -16.97 -40.32 -29.42
C CYS A 4 -17.56 -39.22 -28.51
N CYS A 5 -18.87 -39.18 -28.24
CA CYS A 5 -19.46 -38.03 -27.51
C CYS A 5 -19.36 -38.13 -25.97
N LYS A 6 -19.23 -39.34 -25.41
CA LYS A 6 -19.18 -39.56 -23.95
C LYS A 6 -17.92 -39.02 -23.27
N PRO A 7 -16.69 -39.22 -23.79
CA PRO A 7 -15.49 -38.66 -23.15
C PRO A 7 -15.43 -37.12 -23.29
N VAL A 8 -15.92 -36.56 -24.41
CA VAL A 8 -15.96 -35.11 -24.63
C VAL A 8 -16.87 -34.41 -23.62
N LEU A 9 -18.02 -35.01 -23.31
CA LEU A 9 -18.97 -34.45 -22.34
C LEU A 9 -18.43 -34.51 -20.91
N ILE A 10 -17.72 -35.60 -20.54
CA ILE A 10 -17.05 -35.73 -19.23
C ILE A 10 -15.90 -34.73 -19.09
N VAL A 11 -15.12 -34.51 -20.15
CA VAL A 11 -14.05 -33.49 -20.17
C VAL A 11 -14.63 -32.08 -20.07
N ALA A 12 -15.71 -31.79 -20.79
CA ALA A 12 -16.36 -30.48 -20.72
C ALA A 12 -16.93 -30.19 -19.31
N VAL A 13 -17.59 -31.17 -18.69
CA VAL A 13 -18.15 -31.02 -17.33
C VAL A 13 -17.03 -30.90 -16.29
N SER A 14 -15.96 -31.69 -16.39
CA SER A 14 -14.82 -31.58 -15.46
C SER A 14 -14.09 -30.24 -15.56
N VAL A 15 -13.92 -29.70 -16.78
CA VAL A 15 -13.35 -28.35 -16.98
C VAL A 15 -14.24 -27.26 -16.37
N LEU A 16 -15.56 -27.33 -16.58
CA LEU A 16 -16.52 -26.39 -15.98
C LEU A 16 -16.51 -26.45 -14.45
N THR A 17 -16.43 -27.66 -13.89
CA THR A 17 -16.42 -27.85 -12.43
C THR A 17 -15.11 -27.33 -11.81
N ALA A 18 -13.97 -27.60 -12.46
CA ALA A 18 -12.67 -27.07 -12.03
C ALA A 18 -12.63 -25.54 -12.07
N ALA A 19 -13.19 -24.93 -13.12
CA ALA A 19 -13.31 -23.48 -13.22
C ALA A 19 -14.17 -22.89 -12.09
N ALA A 20 -15.30 -23.51 -11.77
CA ALA A 20 -16.17 -23.07 -10.68
C ALA A 20 -15.48 -23.14 -9.31
N ILE A 21 -14.72 -24.22 -9.04
CA ILE A 21 -13.96 -24.38 -7.80
C ILE A 21 -12.86 -23.31 -7.68
N LEU A 22 -12.14 -23.03 -8.76
CA LEU A 22 -11.11 -21.98 -8.79
C LEU A 22 -11.69 -20.59 -8.52
N ILE A 23 -12.83 -20.27 -9.14
CA ILE A 23 -13.52 -18.99 -8.92
C ILE A 23 -14.02 -18.89 -7.47
N GLY A 24 -14.58 -19.98 -6.92
CA GLY A 24 -15.02 -20.03 -5.53
C GLY A 24 -13.89 -19.80 -4.53
N LEU A 25 -12.73 -20.44 -4.74
CA LEU A 25 -11.52 -20.23 -3.94
C LEU A 25 -11.02 -18.79 -4.00
N LEU A 26 -11.01 -18.19 -5.19
CA LEU A 26 -10.60 -16.79 -5.37
C LEU A 26 -11.53 -15.83 -4.64
N LEU A 27 -12.85 -16.03 -4.72
CA LEU A 27 -13.83 -15.21 -4.00
C LEU A 27 -13.70 -15.37 -2.49
N LEU A 28 -13.48 -16.59 -1.99
CA LEU A 28 -13.26 -16.84 -0.57
C LEU A 28 -11.97 -16.17 -0.05
N TRP A 29 -10.95 -16.09 -0.89
CA TRP A 29 -9.72 -15.35 -0.62
C TRP A 29 -9.93 -13.84 -0.63
N GLY A 30 -10.83 -13.35 -1.50
CA GLY A 30 -11.31 -11.98 -1.57
C GLY A 30 -12.15 -11.55 -0.37
N LEU A 31 -12.93 -12.45 0.23
CA LEU A 31 -13.80 -12.13 1.38
C LEU A 31 -13.03 -11.52 2.54
N LYS A 32 -11.81 -12.02 2.81
CA LYS A 32 -10.98 -11.51 3.90
C LYS A 32 -10.41 -10.13 3.53
N PRO A 33 -10.72 -9.04 4.27
CA PRO A 33 -10.13 -7.72 4.06
C PRO A 33 -8.69 -7.71 4.59
N SER A 34 -7.77 -8.30 3.83
CA SER A 34 -6.36 -8.39 4.16
C SER A 34 -5.47 -7.92 3.01
N VAL A 35 -4.27 -7.48 3.34
CA VAL A 35 -3.22 -7.11 2.41
C VAL A 35 -2.58 -8.39 1.86
N PRO A 36 -2.30 -8.50 0.55
CA PRO A 36 -1.68 -9.71 -0.01
C PRO A 36 -0.24 -9.89 0.46
N HIS A 37 0.18 -11.15 0.71
CA HIS A 37 1.46 -11.49 1.37
C HIS A 37 2.74 -10.91 0.72
N GLY A 38 2.74 -10.66 -0.60
CA GLY A 38 3.92 -10.17 -1.31
C GLY A 38 3.98 -8.66 -1.50
N LEU A 39 3.02 -7.90 -0.95
CA LEU A 39 3.03 -6.44 -1.05
C LEU A 39 4.12 -5.83 -0.16
N ILE A 40 4.90 -4.94 -0.77
CA ILE A 40 5.88 -4.10 -0.10
C ILE A 40 5.51 -2.63 -0.33
N VAL A 41 5.48 -1.84 0.74
CA VAL A 41 5.21 -0.39 0.67
C VAL A 41 6.42 0.33 1.23
N SER A 42 7.16 1.05 0.38
CA SER A 42 8.39 1.78 0.76
C SER A 42 9.34 0.95 1.63
N GLY A 43 9.61 -0.30 1.22
CA GLY A 43 10.46 -1.25 1.97
C GLY A 43 9.79 -1.95 3.16
N MET A 44 8.58 -1.57 3.56
CA MET A 44 7.85 -2.25 4.63
C MET A 44 7.10 -3.48 4.10
N LYS A 45 7.35 -4.63 4.72
CA LYS A 45 6.55 -5.86 4.51
C LYS A 45 5.22 -5.71 5.24
N VAL A 46 4.16 -5.51 4.46
CA VAL A 46 2.79 -5.30 4.96
C VAL A 46 1.86 -6.45 4.59
N GLY A 47 2.38 -7.45 3.87
CA GLY A 47 1.61 -8.60 3.46
C GLY A 47 1.04 -9.42 4.61
N GLY A 48 -0.22 -9.83 4.49
CA GLY A 48 -0.91 -10.71 5.44
C GLY A 48 -1.66 -10.00 6.56
N MET A 49 -1.40 -8.71 6.79
CA MET A 49 -2.12 -7.93 7.79
C MET A 49 -3.52 -7.54 7.30
N SER A 50 -4.45 -7.24 8.20
CA SER A 50 -5.74 -6.68 7.80
C SER A 50 -5.57 -5.29 7.19
N VAL A 51 -6.46 -4.90 6.28
CA VAL A 51 -6.41 -3.57 5.65
C VAL A 51 -6.49 -2.46 6.71
N SER A 52 -7.32 -2.65 7.75
CA SER A 52 -7.43 -1.71 8.87
C SER A 52 -6.15 -1.61 9.71
N ALA A 53 -5.52 -2.73 10.03
CA ALA A 53 -4.25 -2.72 10.77
C ALA A 53 -3.12 -2.09 9.95
N PHE A 54 -3.12 -2.28 8.63
CA PHE A 54 -2.17 -1.60 7.75
C PHE A 54 -2.38 -0.09 7.76
N ALA A 55 -3.63 0.37 7.57
CA ALA A 55 -3.96 1.80 7.59
C ALA A 55 -3.52 2.47 8.90
N GLN A 56 -3.85 1.86 10.05
CA GLN A 56 -3.44 2.38 11.35
C GLN A 56 -1.91 2.41 11.52
N LYS A 57 -1.21 1.36 11.07
CA LYS A 57 0.26 1.32 11.12
C LYS A 57 0.88 2.37 10.21
N TRP A 58 0.33 2.57 9.01
CA TRP A 58 0.78 3.59 8.05
C TRP A 58 0.64 4.99 8.64
N ASP A 59 -0.53 5.35 9.15
CA ASP A 59 -0.78 6.65 9.77
C ASP A 59 0.16 6.90 10.97
N GLY A 60 0.38 5.88 11.80
CA GLY A 60 1.34 5.98 12.91
C GLY A 60 2.77 6.24 12.45
N GLN A 61 3.22 5.59 11.37
CA GLN A 61 4.56 5.84 10.80
C GLN A 61 4.68 7.25 10.23
N LEU A 62 3.64 7.75 9.54
CA LEU A 62 3.64 9.13 9.04
C LEU A 62 3.75 10.13 10.18
N GLN A 63 3.02 9.90 11.27
CA GLN A 63 3.05 10.79 12.43
C GLN A 63 4.42 10.81 13.10
N ILE A 64 5.08 9.65 13.22
CA ILE A 64 6.45 9.56 13.74
C ILE A 64 7.41 10.36 12.84
N LEU A 65 7.32 10.17 11.51
CA LEU A 65 8.20 10.85 10.56
C LEU A 65 8.02 12.37 10.58
N GLN A 66 6.76 12.83 10.68
CA GLN A 66 6.44 14.26 10.78
C GLN A 66 6.98 14.90 12.07
N ASN A 67 6.96 14.15 13.17
CA ASN A 67 7.43 14.61 14.49
C ASN A 67 8.92 14.38 14.72
N GLN A 68 9.63 13.75 13.79
CA GLN A 68 11.05 13.53 13.93
C GLN A 68 11.77 14.88 13.92
N THR A 69 12.53 15.15 14.98
CA THR A 69 13.36 16.34 15.11
C THR A 69 14.66 16.13 14.35
N ILE A 70 15.04 17.12 13.55
CA ILE A 70 16.35 17.19 12.92
C ILE A 70 17.08 18.44 13.40
N SER A 71 18.38 18.26 13.66
CA SER A 71 19.27 19.36 13.99
C SER A 71 19.87 19.89 12.70
N LEU A 72 19.58 21.16 12.40
CA LEU A 72 20.17 21.88 11.29
C LEU A 72 21.43 22.58 11.80
N GLN A 73 22.58 22.08 11.34
CA GLN A 73 23.86 22.69 11.61
C GLN A 73 24.25 23.57 10.42
N SER A 74 24.58 24.83 10.72
CA SER A 74 25.15 25.74 9.73
C SER A 74 26.67 25.69 9.81
N ALA A 75 27.32 25.67 8.65
CA ALA A 75 28.77 25.81 8.58
C ALA A 75 29.24 27.26 8.82
N ARG A 76 28.31 28.23 8.92
CA ARG A 76 28.64 29.63 9.24
C ARG A 76 28.60 29.86 10.75
N PRO A 77 29.63 30.49 11.33
CA PRO A 77 29.72 30.72 12.78
C PRO A 77 28.63 31.67 13.32
N ASP A 78 28.02 32.47 12.44
CA ASP A 78 27.04 33.49 12.79
C ASP A 78 25.59 32.96 12.84
N VAL A 79 25.37 31.70 12.47
CA VAL A 79 24.03 31.08 12.39
C VAL A 79 23.91 30.01 13.44
N HIS A 80 23.01 30.21 14.41
CA HIS A 80 22.76 29.24 15.47
C HIS A 80 22.18 27.93 14.91
N SER A 81 22.59 26.82 15.51
CA SER A 81 22.04 25.51 15.16
C SER A 81 20.59 25.45 15.62
N ALA A 82 19.70 25.00 14.74
CA ALA A 82 18.26 24.97 14.98
C ALA A 82 17.77 23.52 15.06
N GLU A 83 17.00 23.20 16.10
CA GLU A 83 16.25 21.94 16.14
C GLU A 83 14.84 22.17 15.62
N LEU A 84 14.54 21.58 14.46
CA LEU A 84 13.23 21.69 13.82
C LEU A 84 12.68 20.31 13.51
N THR A 85 11.38 20.13 13.64
CA THR A 85 10.70 18.91 13.20
C THR A 85 10.55 18.91 11.69
N LEU A 86 10.57 17.74 11.05
CA LEU A 86 10.39 17.62 9.60
C LEU A 86 9.08 18.27 9.12
N ASN A 87 8.01 18.20 9.92
CA ASN A 87 6.75 18.87 9.61
C ASN A 87 6.92 20.40 9.47
N LYS A 88 7.65 21.05 10.39
CA LYS A 88 7.92 22.48 10.30
C LYS A 88 8.77 22.84 9.08
N LEU A 89 9.61 21.93 8.61
CA LEU A 89 10.43 22.12 7.41
C LEU A 89 9.64 21.93 6.10
N GLY A 90 8.33 21.67 6.18
CA GLY A 90 7.47 21.52 5.01
C GLY A 90 7.59 20.14 4.35
N LEU A 91 7.80 19.10 5.15
CA LEU A 91 7.75 17.71 4.67
C LEU A 91 6.40 17.42 4.00
N THR A 92 6.46 17.04 2.73
CA THR A 92 5.32 16.55 1.96
C THR A 92 5.55 15.08 1.65
N ILE A 93 4.60 14.23 2.03
CA ILE A 93 4.64 12.79 1.79
C ILE A 93 3.58 12.50 0.73
N ASP A 94 3.98 12.01 -0.44
CA ASP A 94 3.03 11.55 -1.46
C ASP A 94 2.66 10.09 -1.18
N ASP A 95 1.61 9.91 -0.37
CA ASP A 95 1.06 8.60 -0.03
C ASP A 95 -0.20 8.25 -0.84
N THR A 96 -0.44 8.95 -1.94
CA THR A 96 -1.66 8.81 -2.76
C THR A 96 -1.86 7.36 -3.20
N SER A 97 -0.80 6.73 -3.74
CA SER A 97 -0.81 5.33 -4.17
C SER A 97 -1.17 4.36 -3.05
N VAL A 98 -0.68 4.62 -1.84
CA VAL A 98 -0.96 3.78 -0.65
C VAL A 98 -2.41 3.93 -0.23
N LYS A 99 -2.92 5.16 -0.16
CA LYS A 99 -4.33 5.44 0.16
C LYS A 99 -5.29 4.84 -0.86
N THR A 100 -4.99 4.96 -2.16
CA THR A 100 -5.79 4.36 -3.23
C THR A 100 -5.82 2.83 -3.08
N MET A 101 -4.67 2.22 -2.81
CA MET A 101 -4.60 0.78 -2.60
C MET A 101 -5.41 0.33 -1.37
N ILE A 102 -5.29 1.04 -0.23
CA ILE A 102 -6.09 0.77 0.98
C ILE A 102 -7.57 0.86 0.64
N ALA A 103 -8.00 1.91 -0.06
CA ALA A 103 -9.39 2.10 -0.46
C ALA A 103 -9.89 0.95 -1.37
N GLN A 104 -9.08 0.52 -2.34
CA GLN A 104 -9.41 -0.61 -3.23
C GLN A 104 -9.50 -1.94 -2.49
N LEU A 105 -8.61 -2.19 -1.53
CA LEU A 105 -8.64 -3.40 -0.70
C LEU A 105 -9.77 -3.36 0.35
N SER A 106 -10.21 -2.17 0.75
CA SER A 106 -11.32 -1.98 1.69
C SER A 106 -12.70 -1.98 1.02
N GLN A 107 -12.79 -1.97 -0.32
CA GLN A 107 -14.08 -1.96 -1.03
C GLN A 107 -15.01 -3.09 -0.57
N GLU A 108 -16.30 -2.82 -0.54
CA GLU A 108 -17.34 -3.78 -0.12
C GLU A 108 -17.52 -4.91 -1.15
N SER A 109 -17.27 -4.64 -2.43
CA SER A 109 -17.39 -5.64 -3.50
C SER A 109 -16.26 -6.66 -3.44
N ILE A 110 -16.61 -7.92 -3.17
CA ILE A 110 -15.66 -9.06 -3.10
C ILE A 110 -14.88 -9.22 -4.41
N PHE A 111 -15.54 -9.02 -5.56
CA PHE A 111 -14.89 -9.12 -6.87
C PHE A 111 -13.81 -8.05 -7.05
N GLN A 112 -14.11 -6.79 -6.71
CA GLN A 112 -13.16 -5.70 -6.82
C GLN A 112 -12.00 -5.88 -5.83
N ARG A 113 -12.30 -6.32 -4.60
CA ARG A 113 -11.29 -6.63 -3.59
C ARG A 113 -10.37 -7.77 -4.04
N THR A 114 -10.91 -8.82 -4.66
CA THR A 114 -10.13 -9.93 -5.23
C THR A 114 -9.24 -9.46 -6.37
N LYS A 115 -9.78 -8.63 -7.27
CA LYS A 115 -9.02 -8.02 -8.37
C LYS A 115 -7.87 -7.16 -7.84
N ALA A 116 -8.14 -6.31 -6.84
CA ALA A 116 -7.13 -5.50 -6.19
C ALA A 116 -6.06 -6.36 -5.51
N LYS A 117 -6.46 -7.39 -4.75
CA LYS A 117 -5.52 -8.35 -4.14
C LYS A 117 -4.60 -9.03 -5.14
N LEU A 118 -5.13 -9.41 -6.30
CA LEU A 118 -4.34 -10.01 -7.38
C LEU A 118 -3.40 -8.98 -8.02
N HIS A 119 -3.89 -7.76 -8.27
CA HIS A 119 -3.10 -6.68 -8.84
C HIS A 119 -1.91 -6.30 -7.96
N TYR A 120 -2.12 -6.20 -6.64
CA TYR A 120 -1.08 -5.81 -5.68
C TYR A 120 -0.32 -6.99 -5.06
N ARG A 121 -0.49 -8.22 -5.56
CA ARG A 121 0.04 -9.42 -4.91
C ARG A 121 1.56 -9.40 -4.69
N TYR A 122 2.27 -8.76 -5.61
CA TYR A 122 3.74 -8.58 -5.60
C TYR A 122 4.12 -7.16 -6.00
N ALA A 123 3.23 -6.20 -5.77
CA ALA A 123 3.53 -4.82 -6.09
C ALA A 123 4.53 -4.24 -5.08
N ASP A 124 5.45 -3.44 -5.58
CA ASP A 124 6.27 -2.54 -4.78
C ASP A 124 5.72 -1.13 -4.96
N LEU A 125 5.19 -0.54 -3.89
CA LEU A 125 4.68 0.83 -3.90
C LEU A 125 5.74 1.76 -3.30
N PRO A 126 6.52 2.48 -4.13
CA PRO A 126 7.41 3.51 -3.64
C PRO A 126 6.58 4.69 -3.12
N VAL A 127 7.02 5.28 -2.02
CA VAL A 127 6.43 6.50 -1.45
C VAL A 127 7.46 7.59 -1.51
N TYR A 128 7.10 8.70 -2.15
CA TYR A 128 8.01 9.82 -2.35
C TYR A 128 7.87 10.82 -1.21
N ILE A 129 9.03 11.21 -0.67
CA ILE A 129 9.14 12.19 0.38
C ILE A 129 9.85 13.40 -0.21
N SER A 130 9.19 14.57 -0.16
CA SER A 130 9.74 15.82 -0.68
C SER A 130 9.70 16.90 0.42
N LEU A 131 10.71 17.77 0.45
CA LEU A 131 10.71 18.96 1.29
C LEU A 131 10.38 20.17 0.44
N LYS A 132 9.37 20.95 0.84
CA LYS A 132 9.07 22.21 0.17
C LYS A 132 10.14 23.24 0.50
N LYS A 133 10.92 23.61 -0.51
CA LYS A 133 12.00 24.60 -0.39
C LYS A 133 11.54 25.92 0.24
N GLU A 134 10.37 26.41 -0.17
CA GLU A 134 9.79 27.66 0.32
C GLU A 134 9.53 27.64 1.84
N THR A 135 8.95 26.54 2.34
CA THR A 135 8.63 26.36 3.77
C THR A 135 9.89 26.10 4.61
N MET A 136 10.88 25.43 4.03
CA MET A 136 12.19 25.25 4.64
C MET A 136 12.93 26.59 4.79
N GLU A 137 12.98 27.41 3.73
CA GLU A 137 13.62 28.73 3.77
C GLU A 137 12.95 29.70 4.74
N GLN A 138 11.61 29.65 4.85
CA GLN A 138 10.88 30.41 5.85
C GLN A 138 11.20 29.94 7.27
N SER A 139 11.22 28.63 7.52
CA SER A 139 11.44 28.08 8.85
C SER A 139 12.86 28.27 9.36
N VAL A 140 13.85 28.26 8.46
CA VAL A 140 15.26 28.55 8.76
C VAL A 140 15.52 30.05 8.95
N ARG A 141 14.69 30.95 8.39
CA ARG A 141 14.79 32.39 8.63
C ARG A 141 14.22 32.85 9.98
N ILE A 142 13.34 32.05 10.57
CA ILE A 142 12.63 32.39 11.82
C ILE A 142 13.42 31.91 13.05
N VAL A 143 14.36 30.98 12.88
CA VAL A 143 15.31 30.52 13.91
C VAL A 143 16.64 31.23 13.73
#